data_AF-V5YNN8-F1
#
_entry.id   AF-V5YNN8-F1
#
_cell.length_a   1.000
_cell.length_b   1.000
_cell.length_c   1.000
_cell.angle_alpha   90.00
_cell.angle_beta   90.00
_cell.angle_gamma   90.00
#
_symmetry.space_group_name_H-M   'P 1'
#
loop_
_entity.id
_entity.type
_entity.pdbx_description
1 polymer ?
#
loop_
_entity_poly.entity_id
_entity_poly.type
_entity_poly.pdbx_seq_one_letter_code
_entity_poly.pdbx_strand_id
1 'polypeptide(L)'
;MLIERGIRPVCDALNRIEGVRTLWSCEGHPFRLSRPYVVFEAPEPFALRVHRAIEAKHIEGSLNYCWWLTANFRDNGVLQWCIEPNCRIPRWRYLPIARKKLDAELRLLAAALSGVSEHGPTERWRPEGL
;
A
#
# COMPACT_ATOMS: atom_id res chain seq x y z
N MET A 1 -6.84 -0.35 -15.28
CA MET A 1 -5.53 -0.83 -14.80
C MET A 1 -5.65 -2.31 -14.46
N LEU A 2 -4.78 -3.16 -14.99
CA LEU A 2 -4.73 -4.57 -14.58
C LEU A 2 -3.96 -4.66 -13.26
N ILE A 3 -4.64 -4.97 -12.16
CA ILE A 3 -4.00 -5.19 -10.86
C ILE A 3 -3.55 -6.65 -10.77
N GLU A 4 -2.26 -6.87 -10.51
CA GLU A 4 -1.65 -8.18 -10.33
C GLU A 4 -2.26 -8.93 -9.12
N ARG A 5 -2.34 -10.26 -9.19
CA ARG A 5 -3.12 -11.05 -8.22
C ARG A 5 -2.58 -10.94 -6.79
N GLY A 6 -1.27 -10.89 -6.60
CA GLY A 6 -0.63 -10.87 -5.28
C GLY A 6 -0.83 -9.55 -4.54
N ILE A 7 -0.83 -8.41 -5.25
CA ILE A 7 -1.01 -7.08 -4.66
C ILE A 7 -2.48 -6.65 -4.57
N ARG A 8 -3.37 -7.32 -5.30
CA ARG A 8 -4.79 -7.01 -5.36
C ARG A 8 -5.47 -6.80 -4.00
N PRO A 9 -5.25 -7.63 -2.96
CA PRO A 9 -5.87 -7.40 -1.65
C PRO A 9 -5.56 -6.02 -1.06
N VAL A 10 -4.33 -5.51 -1.26
CA VAL A 10 -3.91 -4.18 -0.80
C VAL A 10 -4.63 -3.10 -1.59
N CYS A 11 -4.68 -3.24 -2.92
CA CYS A 11 -5.38 -2.28 -3.77
C CYS A 11 -6.89 -2.23 -3.47
N ASP A 12 -7.51 -3.40 -3.28
CA ASP A 12 -8.93 -3.50 -2.96
C ASP A 12 -9.24 -2.89 -1.58
N ALA A 13 -8.35 -3.08 -0.58
CA ALA A 13 -8.50 -2.47 0.74
C ALA A 13 -8.47 -0.93 0.66
N LEU A 14 -7.56 -0.36 -0.14
CA LEU A 14 -7.46 1.09 -0.34
C LEU A 14 -8.67 1.64 -1.12
N ASN A 15 -9.03 1.03 -2.25
CA ASN A 15 -10.10 1.52 -3.13
C ASN A 15 -11.51 1.41 -2.52
N ARG A 16 -11.70 0.67 -1.42
CA ARG A 16 -12.97 0.65 -0.68
C ARG A 16 -13.23 1.93 0.11
N ILE A 17 -12.20 2.77 0.30
CA ILE A 17 -12.24 3.93 1.17
C ILE A 17 -12.64 5.14 0.33
N GLU A 18 -13.68 5.85 0.76
CA GLU A 18 -14.13 7.07 0.06
C GLU A 18 -12.99 8.09 -0.03
N GLY A 19 -12.78 8.65 -1.23
CA GLY A 19 -11.70 9.58 -1.49
C GLY A 19 -10.32 8.97 -1.67
N VAL A 20 -10.20 7.63 -1.68
CA VAL A 20 -8.94 6.93 -1.95
C VAL A 20 -8.99 6.23 -3.31
N ARG A 21 -7.93 6.40 -4.11
CA ARG A 21 -7.84 5.79 -5.44
C ARG A 21 -6.44 5.29 -5.73
N THR A 22 -6.28 4.00 -5.99
CA THR A 22 -4.99 3.44 -6.43
C THR A 22 -4.69 3.83 -7.87
N LEU A 23 -3.45 4.30 -8.11
CA LEU A 23 -2.97 4.75 -9.42
C LEU A 23 -2.12 3.69 -10.11
N TRP A 24 -1.15 3.11 -9.39
CA TRP A 24 -0.25 2.07 -9.89
C TRP A 24 0.08 1.09 -8.77
N SER A 25 0.41 -0.13 -9.13
CA SER A 25 0.88 -1.13 -8.17
C SER A 25 1.74 -2.18 -8.86
N CYS A 26 2.53 -2.87 -8.08
CA CYS A 26 3.28 -4.04 -8.50
C CYS A 26 3.29 -5.04 -7.33
N GLU A 27 3.15 -6.32 -7.62
CA GLU A 27 3.30 -7.38 -6.62
C GLU A 27 4.76 -7.74 -6.34
N GLY A 28 5.68 -7.13 -7.09
CA GLY A 28 7.12 -7.34 -7.06
C GLY A 28 7.56 -8.54 -7.89
N HIS A 29 8.62 -8.37 -8.68
CA HIS A 29 9.10 -9.39 -9.62
C HIS A 29 10.61 -9.67 -9.50
N PRO A 30 11.05 -10.92 -9.77
CA PRO A 30 12.48 -11.27 -9.74
C PRO A 30 13.25 -10.86 -11.01
N PHE A 31 12.57 -10.84 -12.16
CA PHE A 31 13.15 -10.56 -13.48
C PHE A 31 13.25 -9.06 -13.77
N ARG A 32 12.30 -8.28 -13.25
CA ARG A 32 12.37 -6.82 -13.11
C ARG A 32 12.41 -6.59 -11.62
N LEU A 33 13.61 -6.41 -11.03
CA LEU A 33 13.84 -6.31 -9.59
C LEU A 33 13.01 -5.17 -8.96
N SER A 34 11.73 -5.41 -8.79
CA SER A 34 10.77 -4.49 -8.22
C SER A 34 10.30 -5.04 -6.89
N ARG A 35 10.32 -4.15 -5.90
CA ARG A 35 9.64 -4.39 -4.63
C ARG A 35 8.13 -4.30 -4.88
N PRO A 36 7.30 -4.99 -4.10
CA PRO A 36 5.88 -4.72 -4.13
C PRO A 36 5.64 -3.27 -3.73
N TYR A 37 4.74 -2.60 -4.42
CA TYR A 37 4.35 -1.25 -4.07
C TYR A 37 2.90 -0.98 -4.48
N VAL A 38 2.31 0.03 -3.85
CA VAL A 38 1.07 0.64 -4.32
C VAL A 38 1.19 2.17 -4.22
N VAL A 39 0.85 2.85 -5.31
CA VAL A 39 0.71 4.30 -5.35
C VAL A 39 -0.78 4.64 -5.39
N PHE A 40 -1.19 5.62 -4.60
CA PHE A 40 -2.59 6.01 -4.49
C PHE A 40 -2.75 7.50 -4.19
N GLU A 41 -3.89 8.03 -4.57
CA GLU A 41 -4.40 9.33 -4.13
C GLU A 41 -5.22 9.13 -2.85
N ALA A 42 -5.03 10.02 -1.89
CA ALA A 42 -5.82 10.08 -0.67
C ALA A 42 -5.67 11.45 0.01
N PRO A 43 -6.62 11.83 0.87
CA PRO A 43 -6.44 12.97 1.76
C PRO A 43 -5.25 12.76 2.70
N GLU A 44 -4.49 13.82 2.98
CA GLU A 44 -3.36 13.77 3.93
C GLU A 44 -3.77 13.22 5.32
N PRO A 45 -4.91 13.59 5.92
CA PRO A 45 -5.34 13.01 7.19
C PRO A 45 -5.53 11.49 7.12
N PHE A 46 -5.95 10.95 5.98
CA PHE A 46 -6.06 9.51 5.78
C PHE A 46 -4.68 8.87 5.66
N ALA A 47 -3.79 9.45 4.86
CA ALA A 47 -2.40 8.98 4.71
C ALA A 47 -1.67 8.91 6.06
N LEU A 48 -1.86 9.90 6.93
CA LEU A 48 -1.31 9.90 8.28
C LEU A 48 -1.82 8.73 9.14
N ARG A 49 -3.12 8.40 9.05
CA ARG A 49 -3.67 7.23 9.76
C ARG A 49 -3.11 5.92 9.23
N VAL A 50 -2.95 5.81 7.92
CA VAL A 50 -2.29 4.66 7.28
C VAL A 50 -0.86 4.49 7.78
N HIS A 51 -0.08 5.58 7.82
CA HIS A 51 1.29 5.55 8.32
C HIS A 51 1.35 5.00 9.75
N ARG A 52 0.53 5.53 10.66
CA ARG A 52 0.46 5.09 12.06
C ARG A 52 0.04 3.62 12.20
N ALA A 53 -0.92 3.16 11.39
CA ALA A 53 -1.38 1.78 11.44
C ALA A 53 -0.30 0.79 10.96
N ILE A 54 0.42 1.13 9.89
CA ILE A 54 1.55 0.34 9.40
C ILE A 54 2.66 0.28 10.45
N GLU A 55 3.01 1.42 11.05
CA GLU A 55 4.04 1.52 12.09
C GLU A 55 3.67 0.68 13.33
N ALA A 56 2.44 0.81 13.83
CA ALA A 56 1.96 0.02 14.96
C ALA A 56 2.05 -1.50 14.67
N LYS A 57 1.61 -1.94 13.50
CA LYS A 57 1.67 -3.36 13.11
C LYS A 57 3.10 -3.88 12.93
N HIS A 58 4.03 -3.01 12.57
CA HIS A 58 5.45 -3.35 12.53
C HIS A 58 6.03 -3.50 13.95
N ILE A 59 5.74 -2.57 14.86
CA ILE A 59 6.19 -2.61 16.25
C ILE A 59 5.64 -3.84 16.98
N GLU A 60 4.38 -4.20 16.72
CA GLU A 60 3.73 -5.42 17.25
C GLU A 60 4.31 -6.73 16.68
N GLY A 61 5.15 -6.67 15.64
CA GLY A 61 5.68 -7.85 14.94
C GLY A 61 4.68 -8.55 14.02
N SER A 62 3.52 -7.93 13.75
CA SER A 62 2.51 -8.48 12.83
C SER A 62 2.91 -8.33 11.36
N LEU A 63 3.69 -7.29 11.03
CA LEU A 63 4.31 -7.11 9.70
C LEU A 63 5.80 -7.47 9.77
N ASN A 64 6.22 -8.42 8.94
CA ASN A 64 7.60 -8.91 8.91
C ASN A 64 8.55 -7.93 8.21
N TYR A 65 8.02 -7.09 7.33
CA TYR A 65 8.78 -6.04 6.67
C TYR A 65 8.42 -4.67 7.23
N CYS A 66 9.41 -3.79 7.30
CA CYS A 66 9.18 -2.37 7.53
C CYS A 66 8.64 -1.76 6.23
N TRP A 67 7.37 -1.35 6.24
CA TRP A 67 6.71 -0.68 5.12
C TRP A 67 6.76 0.83 5.34
N TRP A 68 7.17 1.55 4.30
CA TRP A 68 7.23 3.00 4.30
C TRP A 68 6.06 3.58 3.52
N LEU A 69 5.59 4.74 4.00
CA LEU A 69 4.68 5.62 3.28
C LEU A 69 5.45 6.87 2.86
N THR A 70 5.54 7.14 1.57
CA THR A 70 6.20 8.34 1.04
C THR A 70 5.22 9.20 0.26
N ALA A 71 5.43 10.52 0.29
CA ALA A 71 4.64 11.50 -0.45
C ALA A 71 5.42 11.97 -1.68
N ASN A 72 4.75 12.07 -2.82
CA ASN A 72 5.36 12.55 -4.07
C ASN A 72 4.35 13.42 -4.82
N PHE A 73 4.83 14.36 -5.63
CA PHE A 73 3.98 15.09 -6.58
C PHE A 73 4.00 14.41 -7.94
N ARG A 74 2.84 14.37 -8.59
CA ARG A 74 2.72 14.02 -10.01
C ARG A 74 3.10 15.22 -10.89
N ASP A 75 3.29 14.97 -12.18
CA ASP A 75 3.61 16.01 -13.17
C ASP A 75 2.56 17.14 -13.23
N ASN A 76 1.32 16.85 -12.86
CA ASN A 76 0.22 17.82 -12.79
C ASN A 76 0.09 18.52 -11.42
N GLY A 77 1.08 18.36 -10.53
CA GLY A 77 1.09 18.97 -9.19
C GLY A 77 0.18 18.29 -8.16
N VAL A 78 -0.51 17.21 -8.51
CA VAL A 78 -1.37 16.46 -7.56
C VAL A 78 -0.51 15.60 -6.64
N LEU A 79 -0.77 15.68 -5.33
CA LEU A 79 -0.10 14.88 -4.31
C LEU A 79 -0.54 13.42 -4.39
N GLN A 80 0.42 12.50 -4.30
CA GLN A 80 0.19 11.06 -4.23
C GLN A 80 1.05 10.39 -3.15
N TRP A 81 0.60 9.23 -2.72
CA TRP A 81 1.23 8.44 -1.67
C TRP A 81 1.72 7.12 -2.22
N CYS A 82 2.88 6.64 -1.76
CA CYS A 82 3.43 5.34 -2.12
C CYS A 82 3.70 4.51 -0.88
N ILE A 83 3.17 3.28 -0.85
CA ILE A 83 3.50 2.27 0.15
C ILE A 83 4.42 1.24 -0.50
N GLU A 84 5.61 1.05 0.07
CA GLU A 84 6.57 0.04 -0.35
C GLU A 84 7.45 -0.43 0.83
N PRO A 85 8.06 -1.62 0.78
CA PRO A 85 8.95 -2.05 1.83
C PRO A 85 10.28 -1.26 1.78
N ASN A 86 10.72 -0.77 2.93
CA ASN A 86 12.00 -0.07 3.10
C ASN A 86 13.20 -0.98 2.82
N CYS A 87 13.04 -2.28 3.00
CA CYS A 87 14.13 -3.22 2.78
C CYS A 87 14.19 -3.76 1.35
N ARG A 88 15.39 -4.17 0.94
CA ARG A 88 15.58 -4.96 -0.28
C ARG A 88 15.05 -6.38 -0.05
N ILE A 89 14.13 -6.81 -0.90
CA ILE A 89 13.66 -8.20 -0.90
C ILE A 89 14.65 -9.05 -1.71
N PRO A 90 15.27 -10.09 -1.11
CA PRO A 90 16.17 -10.99 -1.84
C PRO A 90 15.47 -11.70 -3.00
N ARG A 91 16.18 -11.92 -4.12
CA ARG A 91 15.61 -12.58 -5.33
C ARG A 91 14.96 -13.94 -5.05
N TRP A 92 15.52 -14.71 -4.12
CA TRP A 92 15.00 -16.03 -3.77
C TRP A 92 13.61 -15.96 -3.12
N ARG A 93 13.19 -14.83 -2.53
CA ARG A 93 11.84 -14.63 -1.97
C ARG A 93 10.74 -14.64 -3.03
N TYR A 94 11.10 -14.54 -4.30
CA TYR A 94 10.17 -14.63 -5.43
C TYR A 94 10.07 -16.04 -6.03
N LEU A 95 10.86 -17.01 -5.55
CA LEU A 95 10.67 -18.42 -5.89
C LEU A 95 9.33 -18.91 -5.32
N PRO A 96 8.60 -19.83 -5.98
CA PRO A 96 7.20 -20.16 -5.64
C PRO A 96 6.93 -20.45 -4.15
N ILE A 97 7.83 -21.18 -3.48
CA ILE A 97 7.68 -21.53 -2.06
C ILE A 97 7.90 -20.29 -1.17
N ALA A 98 8.93 -19.51 -1.44
CA ALA A 98 9.24 -18.32 -0.65
C ALA A 98 8.27 -17.16 -0.95
N ARG A 99 7.70 -17.12 -2.16
CA ARG A 99 6.69 -16.15 -2.58
C ARG A 99 5.44 -16.20 -1.71
N LYS A 100 5.05 -17.39 -1.22
CA LYS A 100 3.94 -17.55 -0.27
C LYS A 100 4.11 -16.66 0.97
N LYS A 101 5.33 -16.45 1.45
CA LYS A 101 5.59 -15.55 2.59
C LYS A 101 5.37 -14.09 2.22
N LEU A 102 5.76 -13.70 1.01
CA LEU A 102 5.50 -12.34 0.51
C LEU A 102 4.00 -12.11 0.31
N ASP A 103 3.28 -13.08 -0.27
CA ASP A 103 1.83 -12.97 -0.44
C ASP A 103 1.09 -12.97 0.90
N ALA A 104 1.58 -13.71 1.90
CA ALA A 104 1.05 -13.64 3.26
C ALA A 104 1.26 -12.25 3.86
N GLU A 105 2.44 -11.66 3.68
CA GLU A 105 2.70 -10.27 4.09
C GLU A 105 1.72 -9.29 3.43
N LEU A 106 1.51 -9.40 2.11
CA LEU A 106 0.60 -8.50 1.39
C LEU A 106 -0.84 -8.60 1.92
N ARG A 107 -1.27 -9.77 2.38
CA ARG A 107 -2.57 -9.94 3.05
C ARG A 107 -2.59 -9.29 4.44
N LEU A 108 -1.51 -9.38 5.21
CA LEU A 108 -1.39 -8.73 6.52
C LEU A 108 -1.40 -7.20 6.37
N LEU A 109 -0.71 -6.68 5.36
CA LEU A 109 -0.77 -5.25 5.01
C LEU A 109 -2.20 -4.84 4.62
N ALA A 110 -2.89 -5.61 3.78
CA ALA A 110 -4.27 -5.33 3.40
C ALA A 110 -5.23 -5.33 4.60
N ALA A 111 -5.03 -6.23 5.57
CA ALA A 111 -5.80 -6.28 6.80
C ALA A 111 -5.54 -5.04 7.67
N ALA A 112 -4.27 -4.61 7.81
CA ALA A 112 -3.93 -3.39 8.52
C ALA A 112 -4.61 -2.15 7.90
N LEU A 113 -4.61 -2.04 6.57
CA LEU A 113 -5.27 -0.95 5.86
C LEU A 113 -6.79 -0.97 6.00
N SER A 114 -7.40 -2.17 6.01
CA SER A 114 -8.83 -2.31 6.21
C SER A 114 -9.28 -1.83 7.60
N GLY A 115 -8.48 -2.08 8.64
CA GLY A 115 -8.77 -1.57 10.00
C GLY A 115 -8.71 -0.04 10.13
N VAL A 116 -7.97 0.64 9.23
CA VAL A 116 -7.95 2.12 9.16
C VAL A 116 -9.27 2.66 8.60
N SER A 117 -9.92 1.93 7.70
CA SER A 117 -11.19 2.34 7.08
C SER A 117 -12.35 2.37 8.07
N GLU A 118 -12.36 1.50 9.08
CA GLU A 118 -13.43 1.41 10.08
C GLU A 118 -13.49 2.66 10.98
N HIS A 119 -12.41 3.44 11.01
CA HIS A 119 -12.26 4.68 11.76
C HIS A 119 -12.25 5.89 10.82
N GLY A 120 -13.18 5.92 9.86
CA GLY A 120 -13.19 6.76 8.65
C GLY A 120 -12.89 8.26 8.82
N PRO A 121 -12.50 8.96 7.73
CA PRO A 121 -12.21 10.40 7.77
C PRO A 121 -13.47 11.19 8.12
N THR A 122 -13.36 12.12 9.08
CA THR A 122 -14.44 13.00 9.53
C THR A 122 -14.85 14.09 8.53
N GLU A 123 -14.17 14.22 7.39
CA GLU A 123 -14.49 15.22 6.36
C GLU A 123 -14.51 14.61 4.96
N ARG A 124 -15.61 14.90 4.25
CA ARG A 124 -15.88 14.46 2.88
C ARG A 124 -14.91 15.14 1.92
N TRP A 125 -13.82 14.47 1.60
CA TRP A 125 -12.86 14.93 0.60
C TRP A 125 -13.47 14.86 -0.80
N ARG A 126 -13.44 15.99 -1.52
CA ARG A 126 -13.72 16.03 -2.96
C ARG A 126 -12.40 16.26 -3.69
N PRO A 127 -12.05 15.46 -4.71
CA PRO A 127 -11.04 15.88 -5.65
C PRO A 127 -11.58 17.11 -6.39
N GLU A 128 -10.87 18.24 -6.30
CA GLU A 128 -11.22 19.40 -7.10
C GLU A 128 -10.95 19.12 -8.59
N GLY A 129 -11.96 19.33 -9.44
CA GLY A 129 -11.83 19.43 -10.89
C GLY A 129 -12.19 18.17 -11.70
N LEU A 130 -13.48 18.01 -12.01
CA LEU A 130 -13.98 17.45 -13.28
C LEU A 130 -14.95 18.46 -13.88
#